data_AF-A0A2S7JUC7-F1
#
_entry.id   AF-A0A2S7JUC7-F1
#
_cell.length_a   1.000
_cell.length_b   1.000
_cell.length_c   1.000
_cell.angle_alpha   90.00
_cell.angle_beta   90.00
_cell.angle_gamma   90.00
#
_symmetry.space_group_name_H-M   'P 1'
#
loop_
_entity.id
_entity.type
_entity.pdbx_description
1 polymer ?
#
loop_
_entity_poly.entity_id
_entity_poly.type
_entity_poly.pdbx_seq_one_letter_code
_entity_poly.pdbx_strand_id
1 'polypeptide(L)'
;MVRALVLRELEAGKRDDGLWLQAMSESKMDQAKAQVRYVELRTQAMQGDVKGLLIKQIRGAVAQDSGNSGVRLGNASLAEYLSAKTLKK
;
A
#
# COMPACT_ATOMS: atom_id res chain seq x y z
N MET A 1 12.09 2.32 7.83
CA MET A 1 10.98 2.78 8.69
C MET A 1 10.09 1.63 9.17
N VAL A 2 9.59 0.74 8.31
CA VAL A 2 8.66 -0.36 8.73
C VAL A 2 9.26 -1.35 9.74
N ARG A 3 10.53 -1.74 9.56
CA ARG A 3 11.23 -2.65 10.50
C ARG A 3 11.28 -2.12 11.95
N ALA A 4 11.38 -0.80 12.13
CA ALA A 4 11.40 -0.19 13.47
C ALA A 4 10.01 -0.21 14.13
N LEU A 5 8.93 -0.14 13.35
CA LEU A 5 7.57 -0.29 13.86
C LEU A 5 7.30 -1.73 14.30
N VAL A 6 7.78 -2.72 13.54
CA VAL A 6 7.67 -4.15 13.91
C VAL A 6 8.40 -4.44 15.22
N LEU A 7 9.60 -3.89 15.42
CA LEU A 7 10.33 -4.03 16.68
C LEU A 7 9.57 -3.39 17.85
N ARG A 8 8.95 -2.22 17.64
CA ARG A 8 8.11 -1.57 18.64
C ARG A 8 6.84 -2.36 18.98
N GLU A 9 6.23 -3.04 18.00
CA GLU A 9 5.08 -3.93 18.26
C GLU A 9 5.47 -5.14 19.11
N LEU A 10 6.64 -5.73 18.82
CA LEU A 10 7.22 -6.80 19.63
C LEU A 10 7.53 -6.35 21.06
N GLU A 11 8.13 -5.17 21.24
CA GLU A 11 8.39 -4.57 22.55
C GLU A 11 7.09 -4.26 23.32
N ALA A 12 6.03 -3.88 22.61
CA ALA A 12 4.69 -3.69 23.18
C ALA A 12 3.95 -5.00 23.48
N GLY A 13 4.58 -6.16 23.27
CA GLY A 13 4.01 -7.48 23.52
C GLY A 13 2.95 -7.92 22.51
N LYS A 14 2.77 -7.19 21.40
CA LYS A 14 1.88 -7.60 20.31
C LYS A 14 2.64 -8.53 19.38
N ARG A 15 2.26 -9.80 19.41
CA ARG A 15 2.76 -10.83 18.49
C ARG A 15 1.60 -11.39 17.69
N ASP A 16 1.81 -11.53 16.41
CA ASP A 16 0.88 -12.23 15.54
C ASP A 16 1.20 -13.72 15.57
N ASP A 17 0.43 -14.49 16.33
CA ASP A 17 0.72 -15.90 16.61
C ASP A 17 0.66 -16.77 15.33
N GLY A 18 -0.13 -16.37 14.32
CA GLY A 18 -0.18 -17.06 13.03
C GLY A 18 1.13 -16.94 12.24
N LEU A 19 1.67 -15.71 12.17
CA LEU A 19 2.97 -15.45 11.54
C LEU A 19 4.13 -16.07 12.33
N TRP A 20 4.02 -16.09 13.66
CA TRP A 20 5.01 -16.70 14.53
C TRP A 20 5.11 -18.20 14.30
N LEU A 21 3.98 -18.90 14.19
CA LEU A 21 3.95 -20.33 13.88
C LEU A 21 4.52 -20.62 12.49
N GLN A 22 4.22 -19.78 11.50
CA GLN A 22 4.82 -19.90 10.17
C GLN A 22 6.34 -19.74 10.23
N ALA A 23 6.85 -18.70 10.89
CA ALA A 23 8.27 -18.47 11.05
C ALA A 23 8.97 -19.62 11.81
N MET A 24 8.30 -20.19 12.80
CA MET A 24 8.80 -21.32 13.59
C MET A 24 8.87 -22.61 12.77
N SER A 25 7.85 -22.86 11.94
CA SER A 25 7.79 -23.99 11.01
C SER A 25 8.91 -23.90 9.97
N GLU A 26 9.08 -22.73 9.35
CA GLU A 26 10.15 -22.48 8.37
C GLU A 26 11.56 -22.58 8.99
N SER A 27 11.68 -22.28 10.28
CA SER A 27 12.95 -22.32 11.03
C SER A 27 13.23 -23.66 11.71
N LYS A 28 12.44 -24.70 11.47
CA LYS A 28 12.58 -26.03 12.09
C LYS A 28 12.63 -25.98 13.62
N MET A 29 11.80 -25.13 14.24
CA MET A 29 11.75 -24.91 15.70
C MET A 29 13.00 -24.29 16.33
N ASP A 30 13.94 -23.78 15.53
CA ASP A 30 15.05 -22.98 16.03
C ASP A 30 14.55 -21.57 16.38
N GLN A 31 14.43 -21.27 17.68
CA GLN A 31 13.88 -20.00 18.17
C GLN A 31 14.65 -18.78 17.68
N ALA A 32 15.99 -18.85 17.57
CA ALA A 32 16.80 -17.71 17.16
C ALA A 32 16.56 -17.38 15.68
N LYS A 33 16.46 -18.40 14.83
CA LYS A 33 16.12 -18.23 13.41
C LYS A 33 14.66 -17.83 13.21
N ALA A 34 13.75 -18.38 14.02
CA ALA A 34 12.33 -18.03 13.97
C ALA A 34 12.09 -16.56 14.30
N GLN A 35 12.82 -15.98 15.25
CA GLN A 35 12.72 -14.55 15.54
C GLN A 35 13.13 -13.68 14.35
N VAL A 36 14.27 -13.99 13.71
CA VAL A 36 14.71 -13.26 12.52
C VAL A 36 13.67 -13.38 11.41
N ARG A 37 13.16 -14.60 11.18
CA ARG A 37 12.22 -14.85 10.10
C ARG A 37 10.84 -14.25 10.34
N TYR A 38 10.40 -14.23 11.60
CA TYR A 38 9.17 -13.55 12.02
C TYR A 38 9.26 -12.04 11.75
N VAL A 39 10.37 -11.39 12.11
CA VAL A 39 10.55 -9.94 11.87
C VAL A 39 10.50 -9.63 10.37
N GLU A 40 11.06 -10.48 9.53
CA GLU A 40 11.02 -10.33 8.08
C GLU A 40 9.60 -10.51 7.52
N LEU A 41 8.92 -11.59 7.87
CA LEU A 41 7.53 -11.86 7.47
C LEU A 41 6.59 -10.72 7.90
N ARG A 42 6.74 -10.24 9.13
CA ARG A 42 5.91 -9.15 9.68
C ARG A 42 6.20 -7.82 8.99
N THR A 43 7.46 -7.55 8.67
CA THR A 43 7.85 -6.37 7.90
C THR A 43 7.27 -6.41 6.49
N GLN A 44 7.28 -7.58 5.83
CA GLN A 44 6.69 -7.76 4.51
C GLN A 44 5.17 -7.59 4.52
N ALA A 45 4.48 -8.18 5.50
CA ALA A 45 3.04 -8.03 5.67
C ALA A 45 2.66 -6.55 5.83
N MET A 46 3.33 -5.82 6.75
CA MET A 46 3.09 -4.38 6.93
C MET A 46 3.44 -3.56 5.69
N GLN A 47 4.45 -3.96 4.92
CA GLN A 47 4.81 -3.24 3.69
C GLN A 47 3.77 -3.45 2.58
N GLY A 48 3.16 -4.63 2.51
CA GLY A 48 2.01 -4.92 1.64
C GLY A 48 0.80 -4.04 2.00
N ASP A 49 0.48 -3.96 3.29
CA ASP A 49 -0.63 -3.15 3.80
C ASP A 49 -0.45 -1.65 3.52
N VAL A 50 0.77 -1.11 3.71
CA VAL A 50 1.07 0.29 3.39
C VAL A 50 0.92 0.56 1.88
N LYS A 51 1.38 -0.34 1.01
CA LYS A 51 1.17 -0.21 -0.44
C LYS A 51 -0.32 -0.24 -0.79
N GLY A 52 -1.08 -1.15 -0.17
CA GLY A 52 -2.53 -1.24 -0.35
C GLY A 52 -3.27 0.02 0.11
N LEU A 53 -2.90 0.57 1.27
CA LEU A 53 -3.43 1.82 1.80
C LEU A 53 -3.09 3.02 0.90
N LEU A 54 -1.86 3.10 0.38
CA LEU A 54 -1.46 4.16 -0.53
C LEU A 54 -2.25 4.09 -1.84
N ILE A 55 -2.41 2.90 -2.42
CA ILE A 55 -3.23 2.68 -3.62
C ILE A 55 -4.69 3.06 -3.35
N LYS A 56 -5.23 2.71 -2.18
CA LYS A 56 -6.62 3.05 -1.79
C LYS A 56 -6.78 4.56 -1.61
N GLN A 57 -5.81 5.25 -1.03
CA GLN A 57 -5.81 6.71 -0.91
C GLN A 57 -5.69 7.39 -2.28
N ILE A 58 -4.83 6.90 -3.17
CA ILE A 58 -4.73 7.41 -4.55
C ILE A 58 -6.07 7.24 -5.27
N ARG A 59 -6.68 6.05 -5.19
CA ARG A 59 -8.01 5.81 -5.79
C ARG A 59 -9.10 6.69 -5.18
N GLY A 60 -9.09 6.87 -3.86
CA GLY A 60 -10.03 7.74 -3.16
C GLY A 60 -9.87 9.21 -3.52
N ALA A 61 -8.62 9.70 -3.62
CA ALA A 61 -8.30 11.06 -4.02
C ALA A 61 -8.65 11.31 -5.50
N VAL A 62 -8.37 10.37 -6.40
CA VAL A 62 -8.78 10.46 -7.82
C VAL A 62 -10.30 10.44 -7.97
N ALA A 63 -11.02 9.65 -7.17
CA ALA A 63 -12.48 9.65 -7.13
C ALA A 63 -13.07 10.96 -6.56
N GLN A 64 -12.40 11.59 -5.58
CA GLN A 64 -12.78 12.90 -5.05
C GLN A 64 -12.48 14.03 -6.05
N ASP A 65 -11.36 13.96 -6.77
CA ASP A 65 -10.99 14.94 -7.81
C ASP A 65 -11.95 14.88 -9.01
N SER A 66 -12.41 13.68 -9.37
CA SER A 66 -13.47 13.47 -10.37
C SER A 66 -14.89 13.75 -9.87
N GLY A 67 -15.09 13.90 -8.56
CA GLY A 67 -16.38 14.24 -7.94
C GLY A 67 -16.56 15.73 -7.61
N ASN A 68 -15.46 16.47 -7.38
CA ASN A 68 -15.50 17.87 -6.96
C ASN A 68 -15.31 18.89 -8.10
N SER A 69 -14.96 18.43 -9.30
CA SER A 69 -15.02 19.26 -10.50
C SER A 69 -16.33 18.98 -11.21
N GLY A 70 -17.34 19.83 -10.98
CA GLY A 70 -18.63 19.84 -11.66
C GLY A 70 -18.56 20.10 -13.18
N VAL A 71 -17.44 19.79 -13.82
CA VAL A 71 -17.27 19.83 -15.25
C VAL A 71 -17.23 18.38 -15.73
N ARG A 72 -18.38 17.92 -16.24
CA ARG A 72 -18.43 16.72 -17.08
C ARG A 72 -17.56 17.00 -18.30
N LEU A 73 -16.27 16.69 -18.22
CA LEU A 73 -15.37 16.58 -19.36
C LEU A 73 -15.73 15.28 -20.11
N GLY A 74 -16.96 15.22 -20.62
CA GLY A 74 -17.33 14.25 -21.63
C GLY A 74 -16.46 14.47 -22.87
N ASN A 75 -16.35 13.44 -23.71
CA ASN A 75 -15.56 13.40 -24.94
C ASN A 75 -15.68 14.64 -25.87
N ALA A 76 -16.67 15.50 -25.66
CA ALA A 76 -16.78 16.83 -26.27
C ALA A 76 -15.56 17.74 -25.96
N SER A 77 -15.04 17.77 -24.73
CA SER A 77 -13.96 18.69 -24.36
C SER A 77 -12.60 18.31 -24.97
N LEU A 78 -12.34 17.01 -25.17
CA LEU A 78 -11.11 16.55 -25.82
C LEU A 78 -11.15 16.86 -27.32
N ALA A 79 -12.30 16.69 -27.98
CA ALA A 79 -12.48 17.03 -29.39
C ALA A 79 -12.33 18.55 -29.62
N GLU A 80 -12.89 19.37 -28.73
CA GLU A 80 -12.78 20.84 -28.77
C GLU A 80 -11.35 21.33 -28.51
N TYR A 81 -10.63 20.68 -27.59
CA TYR A 81 -9.23 21.00 -27.33
C TYR A 81 -8.32 20.62 -28.50
N LEU A 82 -8.58 19.48 -29.15
CA LEU A 82 -7.83 19.03 -30.32
C LEU A 82 -8.11 19.91 -31.55
N SER A 83 -9.36 20.33 -31.78
CA SER A 83 -9.72 21.24 -32.89
C SER A 83 -9.14 22.64 -32.70
N ALA A 84 -9.18 23.18 -31.48
CA ALA A 84 -8.59 24.48 -31.16
C ALA A 84 -7.06 24.49 -31.37
N LYS A 85 -6.39 23.33 -31.21
CA LYS A 85 -4.94 23.21 -31.42
C LYS A 85 -4.56 22.95 -32.88
N THR A 86 -5.45 22.39 -33.68
CA THR A 86 -5.21 22.12 -35.11
C THR A 86 -5.57 23.29 -36.03
N LEU A 87 -6.36 24.27 -35.56
CA LEU A 87 -6.75 25.48 -36.30
C LEU A 87 -5.76 26.66 -36.18
N LYS A 88 -4.46 26.39 -35.98
CA LYS A 88 -3.42 27.40 -36.23
C LYS A 88 -2.80 27.17 -37.61
N LYS A 89 -3.34 27.86 -38.62
CA LYS A 89 -2.64 28.14 -39.87
C LYS A 89 -2.97 29.56 -40.33
#